data_AF-A0A2E4EBN3-F1
#
_entry.id   AF-A0A2E4EBN3-F1
#
_cell.length_a   1.000
_cell.length_b   1.000
_cell.length_c   1.000
_cell.angle_alpha   90.00
_cell.angle_beta   90.00
_cell.angle_gamma   90.00
#
_symmetry.space_group_name_H-M   'P 1'
#
loop_
_entity.id
_entity.type
_entity.pdbx_description
1 polymer ?
#
loop_
_entity_poly.entity_id
_entity_poly.type
_entity_poly.pdbx_seq_one_letter_code
_entity_poly.pdbx_strand_id
1 'polypeptide(L)'
;MAIRTVRSKEDIKALFPCTIQGETFKNQRALVNRFDVSSSTLQDRLKGGWPVEEAVGLIQHQRKGQREVEVNNVLYPSFAAAARAHGVDHKVARARVKNPKCQWSDEEAVEAKFRFKYLRSIYGKKPIEYEGEQYANLTRAAKAHNLPPYLVLARYHQGKNLTDVFSPLDARYKSRKVWLQSVVSLGGKEYENPFKAPKAEGLSMKLLWRRLSAGWDAETAYSTPASEEELEAMEKEKISS
;
A
#
# COMPACT_ATOMS: atom_id res chain seq x y z
N MET A 1 -7.94 18.39 9.86
CA MET A 1 -7.35 18.08 8.54
C MET A 1 -7.90 19.10 7.55
N ALA A 2 -7.06 19.98 6.99
CA ALA A 2 -7.53 20.95 6.01
C ALA A 2 -7.78 20.24 4.66
N ILE A 3 -9.03 20.22 4.24
CA ILE A 3 -9.48 19.69 2.95
C ILE A 3 -8.71 20.43 1.84
N ARG A 4 -8.23 19.71 0.83
CA ARG A 4 -7.72 20.31 -0.41
C ARG A 4 -8.89 21.04 -1.08
N THR A 5 -9.04 22.34 -0.84
CA THR A 5 -9.92 23.17 -1.65
C THR A 5 -9.19 23.45 -2.96
N VAL A 6 -9.48 22.64 -3.97
CA VAL A 6 -9.08 22.92 -5.35
C VAL A 6 -9.91 24.12 -5.79
N ARG A 7 -9.27 25.22 -6.17
CA ARG A 7 -10.00 26.39 -6.70
C ARG A 7 -10.65 26.01 -8.03
N SER A 8 -11.92 26.38 -8.18
CA SER A 8 -12.65 26.25 -9.43
C SER A 8 -12.08 27.21 -10.49
N LYS A 9 -12.51 27.07 -11.75
CA LYS A 9 -12.03 27.95 -12.82
C LYS A 9 -12.53 29.39 -12.62
N GLU A 10 -13.71 29.53 -12.04
CA GLU A 10 -14.35 30.78 -11.66
C GLU A 10 -13.55 31.48 -10.56
N ASP A 11 -13.12 30.74 -9.52
CA ASP A 11 -12.30 31.28 -8.43
C ASP A 11 -10.97 31.85 -8.93
N ILE A 12 -10.34 31.19 -9.91
CA ILE A 12 -9.08 31.66 -10.51
C ILE A 12 -9.32 32.93 -11.32
N LYS A 13 -10.45 33.03 -12.04
CA LYS A 13 -10.79 34.22 -12.81
C LYS A 13 -11.04 35.42 -11.90
N ALA A 14 -11.61 35.19 -10.72
CA ALA A 14 -11.84 36.21 -9.70
C ALA A 14 -10.56 36.78 -9.06
N LEU A 15 -9.40 36.13 -9.23
CA LEU A 15 -8.10 36.64 -8.77
C LEU A 15 -7.57 37.80 -9.62
N PHE A 16 -8.21 38.08 -10.77
CA PHE A 16 -7.79 39.14 -11.69
C PHE A 16 -8.84 40.25 -11.74
N PRO A 17 -8.43 41.53 -11.84
CA PRO A 17 -7.06 42.01 -12.01
C PRO A 17 -6.22 41.92 -10.72
N CYS A 18 -4.92 41.64 -10.87
CA CYS A 18 -3.98 41.56 -9.74
C CYS A 18 -2.79 42.49 -9.95
N THR A 19 -2.26 43.06 -8.87
CA THR A 19 -1.05 43.91 -8.90
C THR A 19 0.13 43.12 -8.34
N ILE A 20 1.21 43.04 -9.11
CA ILE A 20 2.46 42.36 -8.70
C ILE A 20 3.62 43.28 -9.05
N GLN A 21 4.51 43.55 -8.08
CA GLN A 21 5.67 44.46 -8.26
C GLN A 21 5.30 45.86 -8.83
N GLY A 22 4.10 46.36 -8.53
CA GLY A 22 3.61 47.65 -9.02
C GLY A 22 3.01 47.64 -10.43
N GLU A 23 3.02 46.51 -11.13
CA GLU A 23 2.35 46.33 -12.43
C GLU A 23 0.98 45.65 -12.24
N THR A 24 -0.06 46.16 -12.93
CA THR A 24 -1.42 45.59 -12.86
C THR A 24 -1.69 44.66 -14.04
N PHE A 25 -2.00 43.41 -13.75
CA PHE A 25 -2.25 42.36 -14.73
C PHE A 25 -3.75 42.05 -14.83
N LYS A 26 -4.30 42.16 -16.05
CA LYS A 26 -5.74 41.93 -16.31
C LYS A 26 -6.12 40.45 -16.40
N ASN A 27 -5.16 39.58 -16.73
CA ASN A 27 -5.41 38.15 -16.92
C ASN A 27 -4.13 37.33 -16.68
N GLN A 28 -4.32 36.02 -16.58
CA GLN A 28 -3.23 35.06 -16.42
C GLN A 28 -2.21 35.10 -17.57
N ARG A 29 -2.66 35.38 -18.80
CA ARG A 29 -1.78 35.41 -19.99
C ARG A 29 -0.75 36.54 -19.90
N ALA A 30 -1.12 37.67 -19.32
CA ALA A 30 -0.20 38.77 -19.08
C ALA A 30 0.91 38.38 -18.08
N LEU A 31 0.58 37.58 -17.05
CA LEU A 31 1.58 37.05 -16.11
C LEU A 31 2.53 36.05 -16.78
N VAL A 32 2.00 35.11 -17.56
CA VAL A 32 2.80 34.12 -18.32
C VAL A 32 3.85 34.82 -19.18
N ASN A 33 3.44 35.85 -19.92
CA ASN A 33 4.35 36.59 -20.80
C ASN A 33 5.40 37.39 -20.03
N ARG A 34 5.08 37.91 -18.84
CA ARG A 34 5.97 38.78 -18.06
C ARG A 34 7.02 38.00 -17.26
N PHE A 35 6.62 36.89 -16.65
CA PHE A 35 7.44 36.11 -15.72
C PHE A 35 8.00 34.81 -16.34
N ASP A 36 7.77 34.59 -17.63
CA ASP A 36 8.23 33.41 -18.39
C ASP A 36 7.87 32.07 -17.71
N VAL A 37 6.65 32.00 -17.16
CA VAL A 37 6.11 30.79 -16.52
C VAL A 37 5.12 30.14 -17.47
N SER A 38 5.24 28.83 -17.70
CA SER A 38 4.28 28.14 -18.57
C SER A 38 2.84 28.26 -18.06
N SER A 39 1.90 28.42 -18.99
CA SER A 39 0.48 28.61 -18.67
C SER A 39 -0.10 27.47 -17.84
N SER A 40 0.30 26.22 -18.14
CA SER A 40 -0.09 25.04 -17.38
C SER A 40 0.43 25.08 -15.96
N THR A 41 1.71 25.41 -15.77
CA THR A 41 2.34 25.48 -14.45
C THR A 41 1.70 26.56 -13.58
N LEU A 42 1.46 27.75 -14.14
CA LEU A 42 0.79 28.83 -13.42
C LEU A 42 -0.64 28.42 -13.05
N GLN A 43 -1.37 27.77 -13.97
CA GLN A 43 -2.74 27.32 -13.71
C GLN A 43 -2.79 26.27 -12.59
N ASP A 44 -1.88 25.30 -12.60
CA ASP A 44 -1.82 24.25 -11.58
C ASP A 44 -1.47 24.82 -10.20
N ARG A 45 -0.55 25.79 -10.13
CA ARG A 45 -0.21 26.51 -8.89
C ARG A 45 -1.42 27.28 -8.33
N LEU A 46 -2.13 28.02 -9.18
CA LEU A 46 -3.33 28.77 -8.79
C LEU A 46 -4.49 27.85 -8.36
N LYS A 47 -4.72 26.74 -9.08
CA LYS A 47 -5.67 25.69 -8.68
C LYS A 47 -5.34 25.08 -7.32
N GLY A 48 -4.04 24.90 -7.07
CA GLY A 48 -3.49 24.45 -5.79
C GLY A 48 -3.62 25.46 -4.65
N GLY A 49 -4.19 26.64 -4.92
CA GLY A 49 -4.41 27.69 -3.94
C GLY A 49 -3.17 28.52 -3.62
N TRP A 50 -2.14 28.49 -4.46
CA TRP A 50 -0.93 29.30 -4.25
C TRP A 50 -1.27 30.79 -4.40
N PRO A 51 -0.64 31.68 -3.61
CA PRO A 51 -0.74 33.12 -3.86
C PRO A 51 -0.10 33.45 -5.21
N VAL A 52 -0.58 34.50 -5.86
CA VAL A 52 -0.23 34.80 -7.26
C VAL A 52 1.28 35.04 -7.41
N GLU A 53 1.91 35.70 -6.44
CA GLU A 53 3.36 35.98 -6.42
C GLU A 53 4.23 34.71 -6.34
N GLU A 54 3.84 33.75 -5.49
CA GLU A 54 4.51 32.43 -5.44
C GLU A 54 4.20 31.60 -6.69
N ALA A 55 2.99 31.76 -7.26
CA ALA A 55 2.58 31.04 -8.44
C ALA A 55 3.39 31.46 -9.68
N VAL A 56 3.81 32.72 -9.77
CA VAL A 56 4.74 33.21 -10.81
C VAL A 56 6.20 32.95 -10.48
N GLY A 57 6.53 32.44 -9.29
CA GLY A 57 7.88 32.04 -8.91
C GLY A 57 8.77 33.16 -8.36
N LEU A 58 8.19 34.31 -7.98
CA LEU A 58 8.94 35.39 -7.32
C LEU A 58 9.41 34.99 -5.91
N ILE A 59 8.63 34.14 -5.24
CA ILE A 59 8.91 33.61 -3.92
C ILE A 59 8.88 32.07 -4.01
N GLN A 60 9.81 31.39 -3.34
CA GLN A 60 9.76 29.94 -3.22
C GLN A 60 8.55 29.51 -2.40
N HIS A 61 7.63 28.79 -3.03
CA HIS A 61 6.48 28.21 -2.33
C HIS A 61 6.92 27.13 -1.33
N GLN A 62 6.60 27.35 -0.05
CA GLN A 62 6.80 26.37 1.00
C GLN A 62 5.78 25.23 0.84
N ARG A 63 6.23 24.08 0.32
CA ARG A 63 5.36 22.92 0.15
C ARG A 63 4.88 22.42 1.52
N LYS A 64 3.56 22.27 1.69
CA LYS A 64 2.98 21.67 2.91
C LYS A 64 3.67 20.36 3.28
N GLY A 65 4.23 20.31 4.49
CA GLY A 65 4.94 19.14 5.04
C GLY A 65 6.44 19.10 4.75
N GLN A 66 6.98 20.11 4.07
CA GLN A 66 8.42 20.36 4.05
C GLN A 66 8.78 21.11 5.33
N ARG A 67 9.47 20.41 6.24
CA ARG A 67 10.02 20.98 7.47
C ARG A 67 11.45 20.54 7.60
N GLU A 68 12.26 21.39 8.22
CA GLU A 68 13.61 21.02 8.62
C GLU A 68 13.55 19.99 9.74
N VAL A 69 14.52 19.08 9.73
CA VAL A 69 14.60 17.99 10.70
C VAL A 69 16.05 17.84 11.11
N GLU A 70 16.29 17.91 12.40
CA GLU A 70 17.57 17.59 12.99
C GLU A 70 17.62 16.08 13.24
N VAL A 71 18.70 15.43 12.79
CA VAL A 71 18.98 14.03 13.09
C VAL A 71 20.46 13.93 13.44
N ASN A 72 20.79 13.48 14.65
CA ASN A 72 22.17 13.34 15.14
C ASN A 72 22.98 14.65 15.07
N ASN A 73 22.39 15.78 15.48
CA ASN A 73 22.99 17.13 15.42
C ASN A 73 23.31 17.61 13.99
N VAL A 74 22.70 17.02 12.97
CA VAL A 74 22.77 17.49 11.59
C VAL A 74 21.40 17.98 11.16
N LEU A 75 21.32 19.25 10.78
CA LEU A 75 20.09 19.86 10.28
C LEU A 75 19.90 19.55 8.80
N TYR A 76 18.77 18.91 8.47
CA TYR A 76 18.40 18.60 7.09
C TYR A 76 17.28 19.51 6.60
N PRO A 77 17.31 19.95 5.32
CA PRO A 77 16.31 20.85 4.75
C PRO A 77 14.93 20.17 4.56
N SER A 78 14.87 18.85 4.69
CA SER A 78 13.61 18.12 4.70
C SER A 78 13.76 16.75 5.34
N PHE A 79 12.67 16.23 5.91
CA PHE A 79 12.60 14.84 6.36
C PHE A 79 12.99 13.83 5.28
N ALA A 80 12.70 14.11 4.00
CA ALA A 80 13.10 13.25 2.89
C ALA A 80 14.60 13.36 2.56
N ALA A 81 15.24 14.50 2.82
CA ALA A 81 16.68 14.66 2.70
C ALA A 81 17.39 13.89 3.83
N ALA A 82 16.89 14.01 5.06
CA ALA A 82 17.34 13.20 6.20
C ALA A 82 17.23 11.70 5.88
N ALA A 83 16.05 11.22 5.48
CA ALA A 83 15.85 9.81 5.10
C ALA A 83 16.85 9.31 4.05
N ARG A 84 17.11 10.10 3.00
CA ARG A 84 18.08 9.77 1.95
C ARG A 84 19.52 9.72 2.44
N ALA A 85 19.92 10.69 3.27
CA ALA A 85 21.27 10.72 3.85
C ALA A 85 21.55 9.47 4.70
N HIS A 86 20.53 8.95 5.39
CA HIS A 86 20.62 7.74 6.20
C HIS A 86 20.28 6.44 5.45
N GLY A 87 20.07 6.50 4.12
CA GLY A 87 19.82 5.32 3.28
C GLY A 87 18.45 4.66 3.46
N VAL A 88 17.44 5.41 3.91
CA VAL A 88 16.07 4.95 4.12
C VAL A 88 15.13 5.59 3.09
N ASP A 89 14.18 4.81 2.55
CA ASP A 89 13.12 5.38 1.74
C ASP A 89 12.24 6.31 2.59
N HIS A 90 12.17 7.58 2.19
CA HIS A 90 11.35 8.60 2.82
C HIS A 90 9.87 8.18 3.02
N LYS A 91 9.30 7.35 2.15
CA LYS A 91 7.93 6.83 2.33
C LYS A 91 7.84 5.91 3.54
N VAL A 92 8.84 5.04 3.72
CA VAL A 92 8.94 4.12 4.85
C VAL A 92 9.16 4.90 6.15
N ALA A 93 10.10 5.85 6.14
CA ALA A 93 10.35 6.73 7.28
C ALA A 93 9.08 7.49 7.69
N ARG A 94 8.34 8.04 6.72
CA ARG A 94 7.08 8.76 6.99
C ARG A 94 5.98 7.85 7.53
N ALA A 95 5.88 6.63 7.02
CA ALA A 95 4.92 5.64 7.51
C ALA A 95 5.19 5.26 8.98
N ARG A 96 6.46 5.23 9.40
CA ARG A 96 6.86 4.99 10.80
C ARG A 96 6.36 6.11 11.72
N VAL A 97 6.64 7.37 11.38
CA VAL A 97 6.19 8.54 12.16
C VAL A 97 4.66 8.63 12.22
N LYS A 98 3.97 8.35 11.11
CA LYS A 98 2.50 8.43 11.04
C LYS A 98 1.79 7.29 11.78
N ASN A 99 2.48 6.18 12.09
CA ASN A 99 1.84 5.02 12.69
C ASN A 99 1.51 5.29 14.18
N PRO A 100 0.22 5.37 14.55
CA PRO A 100 -0.18 5.72 15.92
C PRO A 100 0.22 4.66 16.95
N LYS A 101 0.47 3.42 16.51
CA LYS A 101 0.84 2.31 17.41
C LYS A 101 2.29 2.36 17.89
N CYS A 102 3.16 3.05 17.15
CA CYS A 102 4.59 2.94 17.38
C CYS A 102 5.25 4.25 17.84
N GLN A 103 4.59 5.41 17.65
CA GLN A 103 5.03 6.73 18.14
C GLN A 103 6.52 7.01 17.89
N TRP A 104 6.98 6.78 16.66
CA TRP A 104 8.39 6.95 16.31
C TRP A 104 8.76 8.44 16.27
N SER A 105 9.92 8.79 16.82
CA SER A 105 10.52 10.11 16.58
C SER A 105 11.03 10.22 15.14
N ASP A 106 11.24 11.45 14.68
CA ASP A 106 11.78 11.69 13.33
C ASP A 106 13.19 11.09 13.18
N GLU A 107 14.02 11.22 14.21
CA GLU A 107 15.37 10.67 14.28
C GLU A 107 15.34 9.14 14.18
N GLU A 108 14.53 8.47 15.02
CA GLU A 108 14.38 7.02 15.00
C GLU A 108 13.88 6.50 13.64
N ALA A 109 12.94 7.23 13.03
CA ALA A 109 12.34 6.87 11.75
C ALA A 109 13.33 6.91 10.60
N VAL A 110 14.27 7.84 10.64
CA VAL A 110 15.31 8.04 9.62
C VAL A 110 16.52 7.14 9.88
N GLU A 111 16.93 6.97 11.14
CA GLU A 111 18.11 6.18 11.50
C GLU A 111 17.85 4.67 11.39
N ALA A 112 16.61 4.21 11.55
CA ALA A 112 16.33 2.79 11.51
C ALA A 112 16.61 2.18 10.12
N LYS A 113 17.84 1.69 9.96
CA LYS A 113 18.27 0.69 8.97
C LYS A 113 17.38 -0.52 9.14
N PHE A 114 16.33 -0.60 8.31
CA PHE A 114 15.34 -1.68 8.18
C PHE A 114 15.42 -2.77 9.26
N ARG A 115 15.21 -2.44 10.54
CA ARG A 115 15.10 -3.45 11.58
C ARG A 115 13.67 -3.96 11.47
N PHE A 116 13.55 -5.24 11.20
CA PHE A 116 12.37 -6.09 11.44
C PHE A 116 11.92 -6.05 12.92
N LYS A 117 11.90 -4.87 13.56
CA LYS A 117 11.75 -4.66 15.01
C LYS A 117 10.38 -5.13 15.50
N TYR A 118 9.39 -5.28 14.61
CA TYR A 118 8.04 -5.69 14.98
C TYR A 118 7.56 -7.05 14.45
N LEU A 119 8.42 -7.81 13.75
CA LEU A 119 8.06 -9.19 13.35
C LEU A 119 9.13 -10.23 13.66
N ARG A 120 10.36 -9.85 14.07
CA ARG A 120 11.47 -10.81 14.13
C ARG A 120 12.29 -10.87 15.42
N SER A 121 12.07 -10.06 16.49
CA SER A 121 13.11 -10.02 17.54
C SER A 121 12.77 -9.81 19.03
N ILE A 122 11.63 -10.28 19.55
CA ILE A 122 11.52 -10.42 21.03
C ILE A 122 11.14 -11.86 21.43
N TYR A 123 10.17 -12.46 20.75
CA TYR A 123 9.63 -13.76 21.18
C TYR A 123 10.31 -14.98 20.52
N GLY A 124 11.12 -14.77 19.48
CA GLY A 124 11.92 -15.81 18.82
C GLY A 124 13.36 -15.89 19.30
N LYS A 125 13.67 -15.53 20.55
CA LYS A 125 15.03 -15.64 21.13
C LYS A 125 15.11 -16.43 22.43
N LYS A 126 13.96 -16.79 23.02
CA LYS A 126 13.96 -17.63 24.21
C LYS A 126 14.12 -19.08 23.78
N PRO A 127 14.97 -19.86 24.48
CA PRO A 127 14.98 -21.29 24.28
C PRO A 127 13.61 -21.84 24.60
N ILE A 128 13.17 -22.81 23.80
CA ILE A 128 11.90 -23.51 24.00
C ILE A 128 12.15 -25.00 23.90
N GLU A 129 11.38 -25.75 24.65
CA GLU A 129 11.31 -27.19 24.55
C GLU A 129 10.01 -27.57 23.84
N TYR A 130 10.11 -28.37 22.79
CA TYR A 130 8.96 -28.87 22.06
C TYR A 130 9.24 -30.31 21.62
N GLU A 131 8.34 -31.24 21.92
CA GLU A 131 8.49 -32.68 21.63
C GLU A 131 9.77 -33.31 22.20
N GLY A 132 10.26 -32.82 23.35
CA GLY A 132 11.47 -33.30 24.01
C GLY A 132 12.78 -32.78 23.39
N GLU A 133 12.70 -31.94 22.36
CA GLU A 133 13.86 -31.27 21.77
C GLU A 133 13.99 -29.82 22.26
N GLN A 134 15.22 -29.43 22.59
CA GLN A 134 15.57 -28.08 23.03
C GLN A 134 16.00 -27.23 21.83
N TYR A 135 15.22 -26.18 21.55
CA TYR A 135 15.52 -25.25 20.47
C TYR A 135 16.00 -23.92 21.03
N ALA A 136 17.05 -23.36 20.41
CA ALA A 136 17.53 -22.01 20.74
C ALA A 136 16.44 -20.93 20.58
N ASN A 137 15.42 -21.19 19.74
CA ASN A 137 14.22 -20.36 19.63
C ASN A 137 13.10 -21.01 18.80
N LEU A 138 11.91 -20.40 18.90
CA LEU A 138 10.71 -20.70 18.12
C LEU A 138 10.95 -20.73 16.60
N THR A 139 11.88 -19.94 16.07
CA THR A 139 12.19 -19.94 14.61
C THR A 139 12.99 -21.18 14.21
N ARG A 140 13.94 -21.65 15.04
CA ARG A 140 14.67 -22.89 14.80
C ARG A 140 13.74 -24.10 14.91
N ALA A 141 12.89 -24.13 15.93
CA ALA A 141 11.84 -25.13 16.05
C ALA A 141 10.93 -25.15 14.82
N ALA A 142 10.44 -23.98 14.37
CA ALA A 142 9.57 -23.89 13.18
C ALA A 142 10.23 -24.50 11.93
N LYS A 143 11.53 -24.23 11.73
CA LYS A 143 12.28 -24.79 10.60
C LYS A 143 12.49 -26.29 10.71
N ALA A 144 12.81 -26.81 11.90
CA ALA A 144 12.97 -28.24 12.15
C ALA A 144 11.68 -29.01 11.83
N HIS A 145 10.52 -28.44 12.18
CA HIS A 145 9.21 -29.01 11.88
C HIS A 145 8.63 -28.59 10.50
N ASN A 146 9.45 -28.04 9.59
CA ASN A 146 9.04 -27.62 8.24
C ASN A 146 7.85 -26.65 8.18
N LEU A 147 7.69 -25.81 9.20
CA LEU A 147 6.66 -24.79 9.27
C LEU A 147 7.22 -23.40 8.90
N PRO A 148 6.46 -22.58 8.16
CA PRO A 148 6.86 -21.20 7.92
C PRO A 148 6.99 -20.42 9.24
N PRO A 149 8.15 -19.80 9.55
CA PRO A 149 8.36 -19.13 10.84
C PRO A 149 7.34 -18.03 11.16
N TYR A 150 6.84 -17.34 10.13
CA TYR A 150 5.83 -16.30 10.31
C TYR A 150 4.48 -16.85 10.81
N LEU A 151 4.12 -18.08 10.41
CA LEU A 151 2.87 -18.72 10.81
C LEU A 151 2.93 -19.13 12.28
N VAL A 152 4.04 -19.76 12.66
CA VAL A 152 4.32 -20.18 14.04
C VAL A 152 4.32 -18.96 14.96
N LEU A 153 4.97 -17.86 14.55
CA LEU A 153 4.94 -16.58 15.28
C LEU A 153 3.53 -16.00 15.38
N ALA A 154 2.75 -15.99 14.30
CA ALA A 154 1.39 -15.47 14.30
C ALA A 154 0.48 -16.25 15.27
N ARG A 155 0.57 -17.58 15.28
CA ARG A 155 -0.16 -18.46 16.20
C ARG A 155 0.27 -18.25 17.65
N TYR A 156 1.57 -18.09 17.89
CA TYR A 156 2.11 -17.80 19.22
C TYR A 156 1.60 -16.45 19.75
N HIS A 157 1.56 -15.43 18.90
CA HIS A 157 0.99 -14.11 19.25
C HIS A 157 -0.52 -14.11 19.48
N GLN A 158 -1.24 -15.10 18.95
CA GLN A 158 -2.65 -15.33 19.24
C GLN A 158 -2.87 -15.99 20.62
N GLY A 159 -1.80 -16.30 21.36
CA GLY A 159 -1.88 -16.93 22.68
C GLY A 159 -2.22 -18.42 22.62
N LYS A 160 -1.99 -19.07 21.47
CA LYS A 160 -2.23 -20.51 21.32
C LYS A 160 -1.21 -21.32 22.13
N ASN A 161 -1.62 -22.52 22.55
CA ASN A 161 -0.72 -23.46 23.22
C ASN A 161 0.40 -23.91 22.24
N LEU A 162 1.48 -24.47 22.78
CA LEU A 162 2.67 -24.80 21.98
C LEU A 162 2.36 -25.86 20.90
N THR A 163 1.53 -26.84 21.22
CA THR A 163 1.05 -27.88 20.31
C THR A 163 0.27 -27.29 19.13
N ASP A 164 -0.61 -26.31 19.36
CA ASP A 164 -1.41 -25.65 18.32
C ASP A 164 -0.56 -24.68 17.49
N VAL A 165 0.46 -24.09 18.11
CA VAL A 165 1.44 -23.23 17.42
C VAL A 165 2.19 -24.04 16.36
N PHE A 166 2.64 -25.24 16.71
CA PHE A 166 3.31 -26.20 15.83
C PHE A 166 2.37 -27.15 15.09
N SER A 167 1.05 -26.94 15.19
CA SER A 167 0.09 -27.71 14.42
C SER A 167 0.45 -27.70 12.92
N PRO A 168 0.24 -28.81 12.20
CA PRO A 168 0.48 -28.85 10.77
C PRO A 168 -0.22 -27.70 10.04
N LEU A 169 0.30 -27.33 8.88
CA LEU A 169 -0.40 -26.41 7.99
C LEU A 169 -1.81 -26.98 7.73
N ASP A 170 -2.86 -26.24 8.13
CA ASP A 170 -4.26 -26.59 7.84
C ASP A 170 -4.37 -27.03 6.38
N ALA A 171 -5.25 -28.00 6.10
CA ALA A 171 -5.56 -28.43 4.74
C ALA A 171 -5.84 -27.25 3.79
N ARG A 172 -6.38 -26.13 4.31
CA ARG A 172 -6.58 -24.85 3.59
C ARG A 172 -5.30 -24.20 3.04
N TYR A 173 -4.17 -24.34 3.72
CA TYR A 173 -2.90 -23.75 3.27
C TYR A 173 -2.15 -24.67 2.30
N LYS A 174 -2.18 -25.99 2.56
CA LYS A 174 -1.69 -27.00 1.61
C LYS A 174 -2.52 -26.95 0.33
N SER A 175 -3.84 -26.88 0.44
CA SER A 175 -4.75 -26.79 -0.71
C SER A 175 -4.49 -25.54 -1.52
N ARG A 176 -4.30 -24.35 -0.92
CA ARG A 176 -4.06 -23.13 -1.71
C ARG A 176 -2.80 -23.20 -2.57
N LYS A 177 -1.69 -23.75 -2.07
CA LYS A 177 -0.43 -23.85 -2.82
C LYS A 177 -0.45 -25.01 -3.83
N VAL A 178 -1.02 -26.16 -3.45
CA VAL A 178 -1.18 -27.33 -4.34
C VAL A 178 -2.18 -27.03 -5.46
N TRP A 179 -3.30 -26.36 -5.15
CA TRP A 179 -4.30 -25.88 -6.11
C TRP A 179 -3.73 -24.80 -7.04
N LEU A 180 -2.85 -23.93 -6.54
CA LEU A 180 -2.10 -22.99 -7.39
C LEU A 180 -1.15 -23.69 -8.38
N GLN A 181 -0.76 -24.93 -8.12
CA GLN A 181 0.19 -25.72 -8.92
C GLN A 181 -0.48 -26.85 -9.71
N SER A 182 -1.78 -27.08 -9.53
CA SER A 182 -2.49 -28.17 -10.22
C SER A 182 -2.77 -27.79 -11.66
N VAL A 183 -2.35 -28.65 -12.59
CA VAL A 183 -2.82 -28.60 -13.98
C VAL A 183 -4.28 -29.01 -13.98
N VAL A 184 -5.14 -28.22 -14.62
CA VAL A 184 -6.58 -28.51 -14.72
C VAL A 184 -6.91 -28.80 -16.18
N SER A 185 -7.45 -29.99 -16.45
CA SER A 185 -8.02 -30.32 -17.76
C SER A 185 -9.49 -29.91 -17.77
N LEU A 186 -9.87 -29.00 -18.68
CA LEU A 186 -11.23 -28.50 -18.83
C LEU A 186 -11.61 -28.54 -20.31
N GLY A 187 -12.68 -29.26 -20.65
CA GLY A 187 -13.18 -29.34 -22.04
C GLY A 187 -12.14 -29.85 -23.04
N GLY A 188 -11.20 -30.70 -22.60
CA GLY A 188 -10.10 -31.22 -23.43
C GLY A 188 -8.88 -30.29 -23.57
N LYS A 189 -8.84 -29.15 -22.86
CA LYS A 189 -7.67 -28.26 -22.79
C LYS A 189 -7.00 -28.34 -21.42
N GLU A 190 -5.68 -28.46 -21.42
CA GLU A 190 -4.88 -28.45 -20.19
C GLU A 190 -4.40 -27.04 -19.86
N TYR A 191 -4.69 -26.60 -18.64
CA TYR A 191 -4.26 -25.30 -18.13
C TYR A 191 -3.21 -25.49 -17.03
N GLU A 192 -2.08 -24.78 -17.16
CA GLU A 192 -0.97 -24.79 -16.20
C GLU A 192 -1.38 -24.44 -14.76
N ASN A 193 -2.44 -23.65 -14.60
CA ASN A 193 -2.97 -23.23 -13.29
C ASN A 193 -4.47 -22.89 -13.40
N PRO A 194 -5.30 -23.25 -12.40
CA PRO A 194 -6.72 -22.88 -12.34
C PRO A 194 -7.03 -21.38 -12.49
N PHE A 195 -6.07 -20.47 -12.28
CA PHE A 195 -6.30 -19.03 -12.52
C PHE A 195 -6.31 -18.62 -14.00
N LYS A 196 -5.71 -19.42 -14.90
CA LYS A 196 -5.69 -19.14 -16.35
C LYS A 196 -6.98 -19.60 -17.04
N ALA A 197 -7.58 -20.68 -16.55
CA ALA A 197 -8.77 -21.28 -17.14
C ALA A 197 -10.00 -20.33 -17.23
N PRO A 198 -10.36 -19.56 -16.19
CA PRO A 198 -11.56 -18.72 -16.24
C PRO A 198 -11.41 -17.59 -17.25
N LYS A 199 -10.22 -16.98 -17.29
CA LYS A 199 -9.94 -15.87 -18.21
C LYS A 199 -9.97 -16.32 -19.67
N ALA A 200 -9.55 -17.55 -19.96
CA ALA A 200 -9.53 -18.11 -21.31
C ALA A 200 -10.93 -18.43 -21.85
N GLU A 201 -11.84 -18.87 -20.96
CA GLU A 201 -13.23 -19.25 -21.30
C GLU A 201 -14.25 -18.14 -20.97
N GLY A 202 -13.80 -16.91 -20.71
CA GLY A 202 -14.67 -15.74 -20.48
C GLY A 202 -15.37 -15.68 -19.11
N LEU A 203 -14.98 -16.52 -18.16
CA LEU A 203 -15.50 -16.56 -16.80
C LEU A 203 -14.77 -15.60 -15.85
N SER A 204 -15.53 -14.88 -15.04
CA SER A 204 -14.97 -14.04 -13.98
C SER A 204 -14.41 -14.90 -12.84
N MET A 205 -13.17 -14.61 -12.41
CA MET A 205 -12.53 -15.26 -11.26
C MET A 205 -13.40 -15.23 -10.00
N LYS A 206 -14.16 -14.14 -9.82
CA LYS A 206 -15.04 -13.93 -8.67
C LYS A 206 -16.23 -14.90 -8.68
N LEU A 207 -16.79 -15.16 -9.87
CA LEU A 207 -17.91 -16.08 -10.06
C LEU A 207 -17.48 -17.52 -9.78
N LEU A 208 -16.33 -17.92 -10.32
CA LEU A 208 -15.75 -19.23 -10.02
C LEU A 208 -15.56 -19.42 -8.51
N TRP A 209 -15.01 -18.42 -7.83
CA TRP A 209 -14.75 -18.53 -6.39
C TRP A 209 -16.04 -18.66 -5.57
N ARG A 210 -17.12 -18.00 -5.99
CA ARG A 210 -18.45 -18.18 -5.37
C ARG A 210 -18.96 -19.60 -5.52
N ARG A 211 -18.92 -20.16 -6.73
CA ARG A 211 -19.40 -21.53 -7.02
C ARG A 211 -18.61 -22.59 -6.25
N LEU A 212 -17.28 -22.49 -6.26
CA LEU A 212 -16.42 -23.39 -5.48
C LEU A 212 -16.65 -23.26 -3.97
N SER A 213 -16.85 -22.03 -3.47
CA SER A 213 -17.15 -21.81 -2.04
C SER A 213 -18.54 -22.32 -1.66
N ALA A 214 -19.46 -22.40 -2.62
CA ALA A 214 -20.77 -23.03 -2.47
C ALA A 214 -20.72 -24.57 -2.60
N GLY A 215 -19.53 -25.16 -2.78
CA GLY A 215 -19.32 -26.60 -2.82
C GLY A 215 -19.51 -27.24 -4.19
N TRP A 216 -19.53 -26.45 -5.26
CA TRP A 216 -19.65 -26.99 -6.62
C TRP A 216 -18.37 -27.75 -7.01
N ASP A 217 -18.55 -28.81 -7.80
CA ASP A 217 -17.43 -29.49 -8.44
C ASP A 217 -16.75 -28.56 -9.44
N ALA A 218 -15.43 -28.69 -9.62
CA ALA A 218 -14.67 -27.82 -10.49
C ALA A 218 -15.23 -27.83 -11.92
N GLU A 219 -15.49 -29.01 -12.50
CA GLU A 219 -15.97 -29.10 -13.88
C GLU A 219 -17.32 -28.38 -14.06
N THR A 220 -18.25 -28.63 -13.13
CA THR A 220 -19.56 -27.98 -13.13
C THR A 220 -19.51 -26.47 -12.90
N ALA A 221 -18.59 -25.99 -12.05
CA ALA A 221 -18.43 -24.57 -11.77
C ALA A 221 -17.93 -23.78 -12.99
N TYR A 222 -17.19 -24.43 -13.88
CA TYR A 222 -16.69 -23.86 -15.14
C TYR A 222 -17.68 -24.00 -16.30
N SER A 223 -18.29 -25.17 -16.49
CA SER A 223 -19.14 -25.43 -17.66
C SER A 223 -20.50 -24.72 -17.60
N THR A 224 -20.96 -24.38 -16.40
CA THR A 224 -22.27 -23.74 -16.22
C THR A 224 -22.19 -22.26 -16.59
N PRO A 225 -22.99 -21.76 -17.55
CA PRO A 225 -23.02 -20.33 -17.86
C PRO A 225 -23.47 -19.52 -16.62
N ALA A 226 -23.10 -18.25 -16.55
CA ALA A 226 -23.57 -17.37 -15.46
C ALA A 226 -25.09 -17.23 -15.53
N SER A 227 -25.80 -17.48 -14.43
CA SER A 227 -27.24 -17.23 -14.38
C SER A 227 -27.53 -15.72 -14.40
N GLU A 228 -28.75 -15.34 -14.80
CA GLU A 228 -29.19 -13.95 -14.81
C GLU A 228 -29.08 -13.30 -13.41
N GLU A 229 -29.41 -14.07 -12.37
CA GLU A 229 -29.25 -13.67 -10.96
C GLU A 229 -27.77 -13.45 -10.56
N GLU A 230 -26.85 -14.28 -11.04
CA GLU A 230 -25.41 -14.15 -10.77
C GLU A 230 -24.82 -12.92 -11.46
N LEU A 231 -25.30 -12.60 -12.67
CA LEU A 231 -24.93 -11.40 -13.42
C LEU A 231 -25.47 -10.13 -12.75
N GLU A 232 -26.74 -10.12 -12.34
CA GLU A 232 -27.33 -9.00 -11.59
C GLU A 232 -26.60 -8.73 -10.27
N ALA A 233 -26.20 -9.78 -9.55
CA ALA A 233 -25.44 -9.63 -8.31
C ALA A 233 -24.06 -9.00 -8.56
N MET A 234 -23.43 -9.31 -9.70
CA MET A 234 -22.15 -8.71 -10.10
C MET A 234 -22.31 -7.24 -10.53
N GLU A 235 -23.42 -6.89 -11.18
CA GLU A 235 -23.71 -5.50 -11.58
C GLU A 235 -24.06 -4.61 -10.39
N LYS A 236 -24.91 -5.08 -9.47
CA LYS A 236 -25.27 -4.37 -8.23
C LYS A 236 -24.03 -4.06 -7.39
N GLU A 237 -23.07 -4.98 -7.31
CA GLU A 237 -21.82 -4.76 -6.55
C GLU A 237 -20.82 -3.83 -7.28
N LYS A 238 -20.79 -3.82 -8.62
CA LYS A 238 -19.97 -2.88 -9.40
C LYS A 238 -20.41 -1.43 -9.24
N ILE A 239 -21.71 -1.19 -9.08
CA ILE A 239 -22.27 0.16 -8.87
C ILE A 239 -21.98 0.67 -7.45
N SER A 240 -21.71 -0.24 -6.50
CA SER A 240 -21.42 0.07 -5.09
C SER A 240 -19.93 0.19 -4.75
N SER A 241 -19.02 -0.04 -5.70
CA SER A 241 -17.55 0.05 -5.52
C SER A 241 -16.97 1.28 -6.22
#